data_AF-A0AAJ5XBU8-F1
#
_entry.id   AF-A0AAJ5XBU8-F1
#
_cell.length_a   1.000
_cell.length_b   1.000
_cell.length_c   1.000
_cell.angle_alpha   90.00
_cell.angle_beta   90.00
_cell.angle_gamma   90.00
#
_symmetry.space_group_name_H-M   'P 1'
#
loop_
_entity.id
_entity.type
_entity.pdbx_description
1 polymer ?
#
loop_
_entity_poly.entity_id
_entity_poly.type
_entity_poly.pdbx_seq_one_letter_code
_entity_poly.pdbx_strand_id
1 'polypeptide(L)' 'MKKSTRALLGMVVLDLLLAFGALWLVMRIRSGATATSVPPAEAISTITTTVGAAIGVVTGVLLFAWGFWRKREG' A
#
# COMPACT_ATOMS: atom_id res chain seq x y z
N MET A 1 -8.17 -1.05 -23.37
CA MET A 1 -7.17 -0.43 -22.46
C MET A 1 -5.77 -0.86 -22.89
N LYS A 2 -4.84 0.09 -23.07
CA LYS A 2 -3.43 -0.25 -23.36
C LYS A 2 -2.86 -1.09 -22.19
N LYS A 3 -1.89 -1.96 -22.48
CA LYS A 3 -1.29 -2.89 -21.49
C LYS A 3 -0.77 -2.14 -20.25
N SER A 4 -0.27 -0.93 -20.44
CA SER A 4 0.16 0.00 -19.37
C SER A 4 -0.98 0.47 -18.47
N THR A 5 -2.16 0.79 -19.01
CA THR A 5 -3.33 1.22 -18.23
C THR A 5 -3.86 0.10 -17.33
N ARG A 6 -3.80 -1.16 -17.79
CA ARG A 6 -4.16 -2.32 -16.97
C ARG A 6 -3.17 -2.54 -15.81
N ALA A 7 -1.89 -2.31 -16.03
CA ALA A 7 -0.87 -2.38 -14.98
C ALA A 7 -1.07 -1.28 -13.92
N LEU A 8 -1.37 -0.05 -14.35
CA LEU A 8 -1.71 1.05 -13.44
C LEU A 8 -2.97 0.76 -12.63
N LEU A 9 -4.03 0.22 -13.25
CA LEU A 9 -5.25 -0.12 -12.52
C LEU A 9 -5.03 -1.24 -11.50
N GLY A 10 -4.28 -2.29 -11.87
CA GLY A 10 -3.94 -3.37 -10.95
C GLY A 10 -3.15 -2.89 -9.71
N MET A 11 -2.33 -1.84 -9.89
CA MET A 11 -1.59 -1.22 -8.79
C MET A 11 -2.51 -0.45 -7.84
N VAL A 12 -3.39 0.40 -8.37
CA VAL A 12 -4.34 1.15 -7.53
C VAL A 12 -5.18 0.19 -6.70
N VAL A 13 -5.58 -0.95 -7.28
CA VAL A 13 -6.28 -2.00 -6.55
C VAL A 13 -5.40 -2.62 -5.45
N LEU A 14 -4.12 -2.91 -5.72
CA LEU A 14 -3.18 -3.42 -4.72
C LEU A 14 -2.96 -2.43 -3.55
N ASP A 15 -2.79 -1.15 -3.85
CA ASP A 15 -2.62 -0.11 -2.83
C ASP A 15 -3.88 0.03 -1.97
N LEU A 16 -5.06 -0.02 -2.60
CA LEU A 16 -6.33 -0.03 -1.89
C LEU A 16 -6.49 -1.27 -1.00
N LEU A 17 -6.04 -2.44 -1.45
CA LEU A 17 -6.05 -3.66 -0.64
C LEU A 17 -5.12 -3.54 0.57
N LEU A 18 -3.92 -3.00 0.39
CA LEU A 18 -2.98 -2.76 1.48
C LEU A 18 -3.52 -1.74 2.49
N ALA A 19 -4.08 -0.63 2.00
CA ALA A 19 -4.69 0.40 2.85
C ALA A 19 -5.88 -0.16 3.62
N PHE A 20 -6.76 -0.91 2.96
CA PHE A 20 -7.94 -1.52 3.60
C PHE A 20 -7.55 -2.57 4.64
N GLY A 21 -6.57 -3.42 4.33
CA GLY A 21 -6.04 -4.41 5.28
C GLY A 21 -5.44 -3.76 6.53
N ALA A 22 -4.67 -2.68 6.34
CA ALA A 22 -4.11 -1.91 7.46
C ALA A 22 -5.20 -1.26 8.31
N LEU A 23 -6.19 -0.63 7.67
CA LEU A 23 -7.32 0.01 8.34
C LEU A 23 -8.10 -1.00 9.19
N TRP A 24 -8.36 -2.19 8.63
CA TRP A 24 -9.03 -3.28 9.31
C TRP A 24 -8.24 -3.79 10.52
N LEU A 25 -6.92 -3.95 10.37
CA LEU A 25 -6.06 -4.39 11.47
C LEU A 25 -5.99 -3.35 12.60
N VAL A 26 -5.92 -2.06 12.25
CA VAL A 26 -5.97 -0.95 13.23
C VAL A 26 -7.29 -0.97 14.02
N MET A 27 -8.43 -1.22 13.37
CA MET A 27 -9.73 -1.34 14.06
C MET A 27 -9.74 -2.53 15.02
N ARG A 28 -9.17 -3.67 14.63
CA ARG A 28 -9.06 -4.84 15.52
C ARG A 28 -8.18 -4.57 16.75
N ILE A 29 -7.08 -3.85 16.58
CA ILE A 29 -6.19 -3.49 17.70
C ILE A 29 -6.91 -2.51 18.64
N ARG A 30 -7.58 -1.50 18.10
CA ARG A 30 -8.35 -0.53 18.91
C ARG A 30 -9.51 -1.15 19.67
N SER A 31 -10.17 -2.15 19.10
CA SER A 31 -11.28 -2.86 19.75
C SER A 31 -10.81 -3.90 20.78
N GLY A 32 -9.50 -4.13 20.92
CA GLY A 32 -8.97 -5.19 21.78
C GLY A 32 -9.20 -6.60 21.24
N ALA A 33 -9.72 -6.74 20.02
CA ALA A 33 -9.98 -8.03 19.37
C ALA A 33 -8.70 -8.72 18.88
N THR A 34 -7.54 -8.06 18.99
CA THR A 34 -6.23 -8.62 18.68
C THR A 34 -5.26 -8.27 19.80
N ALA A 35 -4.68 -9.31 20.40
CA ALA A 35 -3.64 -9.15 21.40
C ALA A 35 -2.35 -8.68 20.72
N THR A 36 -1.83 -7.54 21.15
CA THR A 36 -0.53 -7.02 20.71
C THR A 36 0.48 -7.20 21.83
N SER A 37 1.72 -7.57 21.46
CA SER A 37 2.85 -7.69 22.41
C SER A 37 3.39 -6.35 22.89
N VAL A 38 2.98 -5.26 22.25
CA VAL A 38 3.36 -3.87 22.53
C VAL A 38 2.11 -3.02 22.73
N PRO A 39 2.22 -1.82 23.34
CA PRO A 39 1.09 -0.91 23.51
C PRO A 39 0.32 -0.68 22.19
N PRO A 40 -1.02 -0.64 22.20
CA PRO A 40 -1.83 -0.52 20.98
C PRO A 40 -1.47 0.68 20.10
N ALA A 41 -1.11 1.82 20.72
CA ALA A 41 -0.68 3.02 20.00
C ALA A 41 0.62 2.80 19.21
N GLU A 42 1.59 2.09 19.81
CA GLU A 42 2.86 1.76 19.17
C GLU A 42 2.65 0.75 18.03
N ALA A 43 1.85 -0.29 18.27
CA ALA A 43 1.50 -1.28 17.24
C ALA A 43 0.84 -0.62 16.01
N ILE A 44 -0.12 0.28 16.24
CA ILE A 44 -0.81 1.02 15.17
C ILE A 44 0.20 1.87 14.39
N SER A 45 1.06 2.61 15.09
CA SER A 45 2.10 3.44 14.46
C SER A 45 3.02 2.63 13.55
N THR A 46 3.52 1.49 14.04
CA THR A 46 4.35 0.57 13.26
C THR A 46 3.61 0.07 12.02
N ILE A 47 2.38 -0.43 12.17
CA ILE A 47 1.58 -0.94 11.05
C ILE A 47 1.36 0.15 9.99
N THR A 48 0.95 1.35 10.40
CA THR A 48 0.70 2.45 9.46
C THR A 48 1.98 2.89 8.75
N THR A 49 3.12 2.90 9.45
CA THR A 49 4.42 3.28 8.87
C THR A 49 4.88 2.25 7.85
N THR A 50 4.83 0.96 8.19
CA THR A 50 5.24 -0.13 7.30
C THR A 50 4.35 -0.20 6.05
N VAL A 51 3.03 -0.05 6.21
CA VAL A 51 2.09 -0.06 5.08
C VAL A 51 2.28 1.16 4.19
N GLY A 52 2.46 2.35 4.77
CA GLY A 52 2.76 3.57 4.01
C GLY A 52 4.05 3.43 3.20
N ALA A 53 5.11 2.87 3.80
CA ALA A 53 6.36 2.59 3.10
C ALA A 53 6.16 1.59 1.95
N ALA A 54 5.38 0.52 2.16
CA ALA A 54 5.09 -0.47 1.13
C ALA A 54 4.35 0.14 -0.08
N ILE A 55 3.31 0.95 0.16
CA ILE A 55 2.57 1.68 -0.88
C ILE A 55 3.51 2.64 -1.62
N GLY A 56 4.37 3.36 -0.89
CA GLY A 56 5.35 4.27 -1.49
C GLY A 56 6.33 3.55 -2.42
N VAL A 57 6.84 2.38 -2.02
CA VAL A 57 7.75 1.57 -2.86
C VAL A 57 7.04 1.06 -4.11
N VAL A 58 5.84 0.50 -3.97
CA VAL A 58 5.04 0.00 -5.11
C VAL A 58 4.77 1.13 -6.10
N THR A 59 4.35 2.28 -5.59
CA THR A 59 4.11 3.49 -6.40
C THR A 59 5.37 3.99 -7.09
N GLY A 60 6.48 4.08 -6.38
CA GLY A 60 7.75 4.55 -6.92
C GLY A 60 8.26 3.68 -8.07
N VAL A 61 8.26 2.35 -7.91
CA VAL A 61 8.72 1.41 -8.93
C VAL A 61 7.85 1.48 -10.19
N LEU A 62 6.54 1.65 -10.05
CA LEU A 62 5.62 1.68 -11.19
C LEU A 62 5.57 3.02 -11.89
N LEU A 63 5.70 4.14 -11.17
CA LEU A 63 5.91 5.45 -11.80
C LEU A 63 7.23 5.48 -12.57
N PHE A 64 8.27 4.87 -12.02
CA PHE A 64 9.54 4.70 -12.72
C PHE A 64 9.37 3.85 -13.98
N ALA A 65 8.71 2.70 -13.88
CA ALA A 65 8.41 1.85 -15.03
C ALA A 65 7.58 2.60 -16.08
N TRP A 66 6.52 3.30 -15.69
CA TRP A 66 5.68 4.07 -16.60
C TRP A 66 6.45 5.22 -17.28
N GLY A 67 7.29 5.95 -16.54
CA GLY A 67 8.16 6.99 -17.10
C GLY A 67 9.16 6.44 -18.11
N PHE A 68 9.72 5.26 -17.83
CA PHE A 68 10.62 4.57 -18.75
C PHE A 68 9.92 4.11 -20.04
N TRP A 69 8.67 3.64 -19.93
CA TRP A 69 7.87 3.22 -21.08
C TRP A 69 7.43 4.42 -21.93
N ARG A 70 7.06 5.55 -21.33
CA ARG A 70 6.77 6.78 -22.08
C ARG A 70 7.98 7.30 -22.86
N LYS A 71 9.20 7.17 -22.33
CA LYS A 71 10.43 7.56 -23.02
C LYS A 71 10.81 6.66 -24.20
N ARG A 72 10.23 5.46 -24.32
CA ARG A 72 10.50 4.53 -25.44
C ARG A 72 9.48 4.63 -26.58
N GLU A 73 8.32 5.26 -26.33
CA GLU A 73 7.25 5.44 -27.32
C GLU A 73 7.25 6.83 -27.98
N GLY A 74 8.19 7.73 -27.61
CA GLY A 74 8.39 9.05 -28.20
C GLY A 74 9.84 9.25 -28.62
#